data_AF-A0A4Y2LIQ3-F1
#
_entry.id   AF-A0A4Y2LIQ3-F1
#
_cell.length_a   1.000
_cell.length_b   1.000
_cell.length_c   1.000
_cell.angle_alpha   90.00
_cell.angle_beta   90.00
_cell.angle_gamma   90.00
#
_symmetry.space_group_name_H-M   'P 1'
#
loop_
_entity.id
_entity.type
_entity.pdbx_description
1 polymer ?
#
loop_
_entity_poly.entity_id
_entity_poly.type
_entity_poly.pdbx_seq_one_letter_code
_entity_poly.pdbx_strand_id
1 'polypeptide(L)'
;MNETYETLKHMLFSIEYSKHSWHICADLKVIAVLVGLQAGYTKFCCFPCQWDSRDSKKHYIKKVWPKRQLFIPGVKNEENEPLVASEKILLHPLHIKLGLMKNFVKAMDCGGSGFQYLCLKFPKVSEAKIKEGIFVGSQFRQLMKDPVFESKLTKKKAAACTSFKEIAKNFFGNHKAKK
;
A
#
# COMPACT_ATOMS: atom_id res chain seq x y z
N MET A 1 20.50 9.67 5.35
CA MET A 1 19.49 10.73 5.54
C MET A 1 18.22 10.03 6.04
N ASN A 2 17.69 10.42 7.19
CA ASN A 2 16.55 9.73 7.79
C ASN A 2 15.23 10.35 7.29
N GLU A 3 14.20 9.54 7.11
CA GLU A 3 12.87 9.99 6.67
C GLU A 3 12.09 10.63 7.84
N THR A 4 12.57 11.77 8.34
CA THR A 4 11.93 12.53 9.43
C THR A 4 11.18 13.74 8.89
N TYR A 5 10.25 14.26 9.69
CA TYR A 5 9.49 15.47 9.37
C TYR A 5 10.40 16.65 9.02
N GLU A 6 11.39 16.95 9.87
CA GLU A 6 12.34 18.05 9.65
C GLU A 6 13.18 17.87 8.38
N THR A 7 13.59 16.62 8.09
CA THR A 7 14.37 16.32 6.87
C THR A 7 13.54 16.58 5.61
N LEU A 8 12.28 16.12 5.60
CA LEU A 8 11.39 16.33 4.46
C LEU A 8 10.99 17.81 4.33
N LYS A 9 10.77 18.51 5.43
CA LYS A 9 10.50 19.96 5.46
C LYS A 9 11.65 20.75 4.83
N HIS A 10 12.88 20.46 5.24
CA HIS A 10 14.07 21.08 4.66
C HIS A 10 14.20 20.76 3.17
N MET A 11 13.98 19.51 2.76
CA MET A 11 14.02 19.11 1.35
C MET A 11 13.01 19.88 0.50
N LEU A 12 11.76 20.00 0.97
CA LEU A 12 10.70 20.74 0.27
C LEU A 12 11.01 22.24 0.18
N PHE A 13 11.64 22.81 1.21
CA PHE A 13 12.12 24.18 1.20
C PHE A 13 13.22 24.39 0.15
N SER A 14 14.22 23.50 0.11
CA SER A 14 15.34 23.60 -0.85
C SER A 14 14.92 23.52 -2.31
N ILE A 15 13.83 22.83 -2.62
CA ILE A 15 13.27 22.74 -3.99
C ILE A 15 12.18 23.78 -4.25
N GLU A 16 11.97 24.73 -3.34
CA GLU A 16 10.97 25.79 -3.43
C GLU A 16 9.55 25.25 -3.72
N TYR A 17 9.19 24.13 -3.06
CA TYR A 17 7.94 23.43 -3.33
C TYR A 17 6.71 24.34 -3.23
N SER A 18 6.70 25.30 -2.31
CA SER A 18 5.61 26.27 -2.13
C SER A 18 5.30 27.07 -3.40
N LYS A 19 6.32 27.37 -4.23
CA LYS A 19 6.13 28.10 -5.50
C LYS A 19 5.54 27.22 -6.59
N HIS A 20 5.89 25.94 -6.59
CA HIS A 20 5.55 25.04 -7.70
C HIS A 20 4.31 24.17 -7.43
N SER A 21 4.04 23.82 -6.17
CA SER A 21 2.89 23.03 -5.74
C SER A 21 2.68 21.75 -6.56
N TRP A 22 3.77 21.04 -6.86
CA TRP A 22 3.77 19.80 -7.64
C TRP A 22 2.98 18.69 -6.96
N HIS A 23 2.48 17.74 -7.75
CA HIS A 23 1.93 16.51 -7.21
C HIS A 23 3.07 15.60 -6.76
N ILE A 24 2.94 14.99 -5.59
CA ILE A 24 3.96 14.11 -5.00
C ILE A 24 3.45 12.67 -5.02
N CYS A 25 4.27 11.78 -5.56
CA CYS A 25 4.07 10.34 -5.48
C CYS A 25 5.22 9.75 -4.67
N ALA A 26 4.91 9.13 -3.53
CA ALA A 26 5.92 8.57 -2.63
C ALA A 26 5.41 7.29 -1.94
N ASP A 27 6.29 6.64 -1.19
CA ASP A 27 5.90 5.52 -0.32
C ASP A 27 4.89 5.98 0.75
N LEU A 28 3.99 5.09 1.18
CA LEU A 28 2.96 5.41 2.19
C LEU A 28 3.55 5.93 3.49
N LYS A 29 4.75 5.47 3.88
CA LYS A 29 5.45 5.96 5.06
C LYS A 29 5.85 7.42 4.91
N VAL A 30 6.41 7.80 3.75
CA VAL A 30 6.78 9.19 3.45
C VAL A 30 5.53 10.06 3.36
N ILE A 31 4.47 9.57 2.70
CA ILE A 31 3.18 10.26 2.63
C ILE A 31 2.64 10.56 4.03
N ALA A 32 2.70 9.60 4.97
CA ALA A 32 2.26 9.81 6.34
C ALA A 32 2.99 10.98 7.00
N VAL A 33 4.32 11.08 6.83
CA VAL A 33 5.09 12.21 7.37
C VAL A 33 4.72 13.53 6.67
N LEU A 34 4.59 13.53 5.34
CA LEU A 34 4.23 14.72 4.56
C LEU A 34 2.86 15.29 4.92
N VAL A 35 1.90 14.43 5.26
CA VAL A 35 0.55 14.84 5.68
C VAL A 35 0.42 14.98 7.20
N GLY A 36 1.53 14.93 7.94
CA GLY A 36 1.57 15.18 9.38
C GLY A 36 1.08 14.04 10.28
N LEU A 37 0.94 12.82 9.76
CA LEU A 37 0.53 11.65 10.55
C LEU A 37 1.70 11.02 11.30
N GLN A 38 1.42 10.46 12.49
CA GLN A 38 2.42 9.75 13.28
C GLN A 38 2.84 8.45 12.59
N ALA A 39 4.15 8.28 12.39
CA ALA A 39 4.70 7.06 11.83
C ALA A 39 4.55 5.87 12.80
N GLY A 40 4.11 4.72 12.28
CA GLY A 40 3.98 3.48 13.06
C GLY A 40 2.72 3.39 13.94
N TYR A 41 1.96 4.48 14.10
CA TYR A 41 0.68 4.43 14.80
C TYR A 41 -0.44 3.97 13.86
N THR A 42 -1.10 2.89 14.26
CA THR A 42 -2.02 2.17 13.37
C THR A 42 -3.44 2.74 13.40
N LYS A 43 -3.90 3.33 14.51
CA LYS A 43 -5.26 3.86 14.64
C LYS A 43 -5.36 5.16 13.85
N PHE A 44 -6.42 5.38 13.07
CA PHE A 44 -6.54 6.57 12.22
C PHE A 44 -5.33 6.77 11.29
N CYS A 45 -4.80 5.70 10.69
CA CYS A 45 -3.64 5.78 9.80
C CYS A 45 -3.95 6.28 8.38
N CYS A 46 -5.22 6.39 8.01
CA CYS A 46 -5.65 6.82 6.68
C CYS A 46 -5.55 8.35 6.56
N PHE A 47 -4.85 8.87 5.55
CA PHE A 47 -4.71 10.33 5.34
C PHE A 47 -5.95 10.99 4.72
N PRO A 48 -6.75 10.35 3.82
CA PRO A 48 -7.96 10.98 3.31
C PRO A 48 -9.14 10.98 4.29
N CYS A 49 -9.22 10.02 5.22
CA CYS A 49 -10.38 9.85 6.09
C CYS A 49 -10.01 9.34 7.50
N GLN A 50 -10.95 9.48 8.43
CA GLN A 50 -10.79 9.08 9.83
C GLN A 50 -11.13 7.59 10.03
N TRP A 51 -10.56 6.73 9.20
CA TRP A 51 -10.76 5.28 9.32
C TRP A 51 -10.13 4.75 10.60
N ASP A 52 -10.95 4.24 11.51
CA ASP A 52 -10.47 3.63 12.75
C ASP A 52 -10.12 2.16 12.49
N SER A 53 -8.83 1.90 12.26
CA SER A 53 -8.29 0.55 12.02
C SER A 53 -8.47 -0.41 13.20
N ARG A 54 -8.83 0.10 14.39
CA ARG A 54 -9.08 -0.69 15.60
C ARG A 54 -10.57 -0.98 15.82
N ASP A 55 -11.48 -0.38 15.04
CA ASP A 55 -12.91 -0.65 15.10
C ASP A 55 -13.28 -1.89 14.28
N SER A 56 -12.98 -3.06 14.84
CA SER A 56 -13.25 -4.37 14.21
C SER A 56 -14.73 -4.60 13.89
N LYS A 57 -15.64 -4.00 14.66
CA LYS A 57 -17.09 -4.15 14.49
C LYS A 57 -17.58 -3.38 13.25
N LYS A 58 -17.09 -2.15 13.03
CA LYS A 58 -17.55 -1.31 11.92
C LYS A 58 -16.74 -1.46 10.64
N HIS A 59 -15.58 -2.13 10.67
CA HIS A 59 -14.67 -2.28 9.53
C HIS A 59 -15.35 -2.65 8.21
N TYR A 60 -16.26 -3.63 8.22
CA TYR A 60 -16.91 -4.14 7.01
C TYR A 60 -18.35 -3.64 6.82
N ILE A 61 -18.87 -2.88 7.78
CA ILE A 61 -20.23 -2.33 7.76
C ILE A 61 -20.20 -0.88 7.26
N LYS A 62 -19.26 -0.09 7.81
CA LYS A 62 -19.11 1.32 7.49
C LYS A 62 -18.24 1.50 6.26
N LYS A 63 -18.89 1.79 5.13
CA LYS A 63 -18.23 2.06 3.85
C LYS A 63 -17.65 3.47 3.76
N VAL A 64 -18.31 4.46 4.38
CA VAL A 64 -17.93 5.87 4.29
C VAL A 64 -17.46 6.35 5.66
N TRP A 65 -16.21 6.78 5.75
CA TRP A 65 -15.61 7.37 6.94
C TRP A 65 -15.50 8.89 6.77
N PRO A 66 -15.62 9.67 7.86
CA PRO A 66 -15.51 11.12 7.78
C PRO A 66 -14.19 11.54 7.12
N LYS A 67 -14.23 12.50 6.18
CA LYS A 67 -13.02 13.09 5.58
C LYS A 67 -12.22 13.78 6.69
N ARG A 68 -10.89 13.80 6.58
CA ARG A 68 -10.08 14.71 7.40
C ARG A 68 -10.28 16.15 6.91
N GLN A 69 -10.63 17.03 7.83
CA GLN A 69 -10.86 18.46 7.55
C GLN A 69 -9.91 19.35 8.35
N LEU A 70 -9.53 18.93 9.56
CA LEU A 70 -8.64 19.65 10.45
C LEU A 70 -7.53 18.70 10.87
N PHE A 71 -6.29 19.14 10.68
CA PHE A 71 -5.09 18.48 11.18
C PHE A 71 -4.73 19.14 12.51
N ILE A 72 -5.33 18.68 13.61
CA ILE A 72 -5.04 19.18 14.97
C ILE A 72 -3.99 18.25 15.59
N PRO A 73 -2.74 18.71 15.80
CA PRO A 73 -1.72 17.89 16.44
C PRO A 73 -2.21 17.30 17.77
N GLY A 74 -1.94 16.02 17.98
CA GLY A 74 -2.39 15.23 19.13
C GLY A 74 -3.78 14.59 18.98
N VAL A 75 -4.54 14.89 17.93
CA VAL A 75 -5.88 14.34 17.69
C VAL A 75 -5.86 13.36 16.53
N LYS A 76 -6.51 12.19 16.69
CA LYS A 76 -6.77 11.22 15.60
C LYS A 76 -5.54 10.93 14.71
N ASN A 77 -4.38 10.70 15.33
CA ASN A 77 -3.11 10.35 14.69
C ASN A 77 -2.38 11.48 13.93
N GLU A 78 -2.70 12.73 14.23
CA GLU A 78 -1.99 13.88 13.68
C GLU A 78 -0.88 14.27 14.67
N GLU A 79 0.37 14.24 14.22
CA GLU A 79 1.55 14.58 15.03
C GLU A 79 2.08 15.96 14.70
N ASN A 80 2.06 16.32 13.41
CA ASN A 80 2.62 17.57 12.91
C ASN A 80 1.63 18.25 11.96
N GLU A 81 1.86 19.53 11.67
CA GLU A 81 1.19 20.21 10.57
C GLU A 81 1.55 19.55 9.22
N PRO A 82 0.62 19.44 8.27
CA PRO A 82 0.91 18.86 6.97
C PRO A 82 1.87 19.78 6.18
N LEU A 83 2.98 19.21 5.69
CA LEU A 83 3.90 19.88 4.78
C LEU A 83 3.33 20.00 3.36
N VAL A 84 2.42 19.10 3.00
CA VAL A 84 1.84 18.99 1.66
C VAL A 84 0.35 18.74 1.78
N ALA A 85 -0.44 19.48 0.99
CA ALA A 85 -1.89 19.27 0.93
C ALA A 85 -2.21 17.84 0.46
N SER A 86 -3.19 17.21 1.10
CA SER A 86 -3.58 15.82 0.80
C SER A 86 -3.98 15.61 -0.66
N GLU A 87 -4.53 16.64 -1.28
CA GLU A 87 -4.97 16.71 -2.68
C GLU A 87 -3.79 16.69 -3.67
N LYS A 88 -2.57 17.00 -3.22
CA LYS A 88 -1.35 16.93 -4.02
C LYS A 88 -0.67 15.57 -3.95
N ILE A 89 -1.17 14.65 -3.14
CA ILE A 89 -0.61 13.30 -3.01
C ILE A 89 -1.21 12.36 -4.06
N LEU A 90 -0.33 11.69 -4.80
CA LEU A 90 -0.67 10.61 -5.72
C LEU A 90 -0.32 9.27 -5.09
N LEU A 91 -1.26 8.33 -5.14
CA LEU A 91 -1.03 6.95 -4.72
C LEU A 91 -0.51 6.13 -5.90
N HIS A 92 0.72 5.64 -5.77
CA HIS A 92 1.31 4.80 -6.80
C HIS A 92 0.57 3.44 -6.87
N PRO A 93 0.05 3.02 -8.04
CA PRO A 93 -0.68 1.76 -8.17
C PRO A 93 0.12 0.53 -7.75
N LEU A 94 1.46 0.58 -7.86
CA LEU A 94 2.33 -0.52 -7.44
C LEU A 94 2.23 -0.81 -5.94
N HIS A 95 2.16 0.20 -5.07
CA HIS A 95 2.08 -0.02 -3.63
C HIS A 95 0.77 -0.74 -3.25
N ILE A 96 -0.32 -0.40 -3.95
CA ILE A 96 -1.62 -1.07 -3.78
C ILE A 96 -1.54 -2.53 -4.24
N LYS A 97 -0.96 -2.79 -5.42
CA LYS A 97 -0.77 -4.17 -5.94
C LYS A 97 0.08 -5.02 -5.00
N LEU A 98 1.19 -4.47 -4.51
CA LEU A 98 2.07 -5.18 -3.58
C LEU A 98 1.38 -5.46 -2.24
N GLY A 99 0.62 -4.50 -1.70
CA GLY A 99 -0.17 -4.69 -0.48
C GLY A 99 -1.24 -5.78 -0.62
N LEU A 100 -1.95 -5.84 -1.75
CA LEU A 100 -2.93 -6.89 -2.03
C LEU A 100 -2.28 -8.26 -2.17
N MET A 101 -1.16 -8.36 -2.90
CA MET A 101 -0.39 -9.61 -3.01
C MET A 101 0.11 -10.07 -1.64
N LYS A 102 0.61 -9.15 -0.81
CA LYS A 102 1.04 -9.45 0.55
C LYS A 102 -0.06 -10.13 1.34
N ASN A 103 -1.27 -9.57 1.33
CA ASN A 103 -2.42 -10.14 2.03
C ASN A 103 -2.85 -11.49 1.41
N PHE A 104 -2.78 -11.64 0.09
CA PHE A 104 -3.07 -12.88 -0.60
C PHE A 104 -2.14 -14.01 -0.14
N VAL A 105 -0.82 -13.76 -0.11
CA VAL A 105 0.19 -14.74 0.31
C VAL A 105 0.12 -15.01 1.81
N LYS A 106 -0.14 -14.00 2.65
CA LYS A 106 -0.34 -14.20 4.10
C LYS A 106 -1.53 -15.11 4.43
N ALA A 107 -2.55 -15.13 3.59
CA ALA A 107 -3.69 -16.03 3.72
C ALA A 107 -3.44 -17.42 3.10
N MET A 108 -2.25 -17.68 2.55
CA MET A 108 -1.87 -18.99 2.05
C MET A 108 -1.59 -19.97 3.20
N ASP A 109 -1.91 -21.23 2.96
CA ASP A 109 -1.48 -22.30 3.84
C ASP A 109 0.00 -22.58 3.55
N CYS A 110 0.86 -22.49 4.58
CA CYS A 110 2.29 -22.76 4.43
C CYS A 110 2.57 -24.21 4.00
N GLY A 111 1.70 -25.16 4.34
CA GLY A 111 1.79 -26.55 3.86
C GLY A 111 1.23 -26.75 2.46
N GLY A 112 0.53 -25.76 1.91
CA GLY A 112 -0.13 -25.86 0.62
C GLY A 112 0.84 -25.81 -0.56
N SER A 113 0.50 -26.54 -1.63
CA SER A 113 1.31 -26.63 -2.86
C SER A 113 1.64 -25.26 -3.48
N GLY A 114 0.73 -24.29 -3.40
CA GLY A 114 0.98 -22.92 -3.85
C GLY A 114 2.08 -22.20 -3.07
N PHE A 115 2.16 -22.38 -1.74
CA PHE A 115 3.19 -21.75 -0.92
C PHE A 115 4.55 -22.42 -1.14
N GLN A 116 4.57 -23.75 -1.15
CA GLN A 116 5.76 -24.53 -1.49
C GLN A 116 6.31 -24.14 -2.88
N TYR A 117 5.42 -23.91 -3.86
CA TYR A 117 5.83 -23.43 -5.17
C TYR A 117 6.50 -22.05 -5.11
N LEU A 118 6.01 -21.12 -4.28
CA LEU A 118 6.65 -19.81 -4.11
C LEU A 118 8.09 -19.95 -3.57
N CYS A 119 8.29 -20.82 -2.58
CA CYS A 119 9.62 -21.10 -2.02
C CYS A 119 10.58 -21.67 -3.09
N LEU A 120 10.10 -22.58 -3.94
CA LEU A 120 10.87 -23.14 -5.05
C LEU A 120 11.14 -22.11 -6.15
N LYS A 121 10.17 -21.24 -6.45
CA LYS A 121 10.27 -20.23 -7.50
C LYS A 121 11.27 -19.14 -7.14
N PHE A 122 11.33 -18.77 -5.86
CA PHE A 122 12.17 -17.70 -5.36
C PHE A 122 13.17 -18.24 -4.31
N PRO A 123 14.12 -19.11 -4.69
CA PRO A 123 15.01 -19.78 -3.73
C PRO A 123 15.95 -18.82 -3.01
N LYS A 124 16.16 -17.61 -3.57
CA LYS A 124 16.95 -16.53 -2.94
C LYS A 124 16.15 -15.70 -1.93
N VAL A 125 14.85 -15.92 -1.81
CA VAL A 125 13.98 -15.25 -0.83
C VAL A 125 13.73 -16.23 0.30
N SER A 126 13.98 -15.81 1.53
CA SER A 126 13.73 -16.66 2.68
C SER A 126 12.24 -16.98 2.82
N GLU A 127 11.94 -18.17 3.33
CA GLU A 127 10.57 -18.60 3.59
C GLU A 127 9.82 -17.61 4.48
N ALA A 128 10.48 -17.05 5.50
CA ALA A 128 9.91 -16.02 6.36
C ALA A 128 9.46 -14.76 5.57
N LYS A 129 10.23 -14.32 4.58
CA LYS A 129 9.85 -13.19 3.72
C LYS A 129 8.69 -13.54 2.81
N ILE A 130 8.67 -14.77 2.26
CA ILE A 130 7.57 -15.27 1.43
C ILE A 130 6.28 -15.36 2.27
N LYS A 131 6.35 -15.91 3.48
CA LYS A 131 5.24 -15.97 4.45
C LYS A 131 4.67 -14.60 4.77
N GLU A 132 5.55 -13.61 4.94
CA GLU A 132 5.16 -12.22 5.15
C GLU A 132 4.67 -11.52 3.87
N GLY A 133 4.67 -12.20 2.72
CA GLY A 133 4.23 -11.68 1.43
C GLY A 133 5.13 -10.56 0.90
N ILE A 134 6.42 -10.58 1.25
CA ILE A 134 7.39 -9.54 0.90
C ILE A 134 7.98 -9.88 -0.47
N PHE A 135 7.50 -9.18 -1.50
CA PHE A 135 8.00 -9.28 -2.87
C PHE A 135 8.46 -7.92 -3.37
N VAL A 136 9.53 -7.92 -4.17
CA VAL A 136 9.88 -6.74 -4.97
C VAL A 136 9.05 -6.69 -6.26
N GLY A 137 9.01 -5.52 -6.90
CA GLY A 137 8.19 -5.31 -8.10
C GLY A 137 8.49 -6.29 -9.24
N SER A 138 9.74 -6.73 -9.42
CA SER A 138 10.12 -7.72 -10.44
C SER A 138 9.56 -9.12 -10.13
N GLN A 139 9.70 -9.58 -8.89
CA GLN A 139 9.15 -10.87 -8.42
C GLN A 139 7.63 -10.91 -8.56
N PHE A 140 6.96 -9.83 -8.15
CA PHE A 140 5.51 -9.68 -8.32
C PHE A 140 5.11 -9.82 -9.79
N ARG A 141 5.77 -9.10 -10.70
CA ARG A 141 5.46 -9.16 -12.14
C ARG A 141 5.69 -10.56 -12.72
N GLN A 142 6.73 -11.26 -12.29
CA GLN A 142 6.99 -12.65 -12.68
C GLN A 142 5.88 -13.57 -12.20
N LEU A 143 5.53 -13.49 -10.91
CA LEU A 143 4.49 -14.33 -10.31
C LEU A 143 3.11 -14.13 -10.95
N MET A 144 2.74 -12.88 -11.24
CA MET A 144 1.46 -12.55 -11.87
C MET A 144 1.34 -13.07 -13.32
N LYS A 145 2.45 -13.42 -13.97
CA LYS A 145 2.47 -14.00 -15.32
C LYS A 145 2.68 -15.52 -15.30
N ASP A 146 2.81 -16.12 -14.13
CA ASP A 146 3.16 -17.53 -13.99
C ASP A 146 1.89 -18.41 -13.95
N PRO A 147 1.58 -19.17 -15.02
CA PRO A 147 0.42 -20.07 -15.01
C PRO A 147 0.66 -21.29 -14.09
N VAL A 148 1.91 -21.66 -13.85
CA VAL A 148 2.24 -22.78 -12.96
C VAL A 148 1.84 -22.43 -11.54
N PHE A 149 2.12 -21.19 -11.09
CA PHE A 149 1.66 -20.73 -9.78
C PHE A 149 0.14 -20.89 -9.61
N GLU A 150 -0.65 -20.44 -10.59
CA GLU A 150 -2.11 -20.55 -10.54
C GLU A 150 -2.60 -22.00 -10.46
N SER A 151 -1.96 -22.91 -11.21
CA SER A 151 -2.29 -24.34 -11.14
C SER A 151 -1.97 -25.00 -9.80
N LYS A 152 -1.11 -24.38 -8.96
CA LYS A 152 -0.82 -24.82 -7.60
C LYS A 152 -1.77 -24.22 -6.55
N LEU A 153 -2.68 -23.33 -6.95
CA LEU A 153 -3.66 -22.76 -6.04
C LEU A 153 -4.92 -23.63 -5.92
N THR A 154 -5.59 -23.56 -4.77
CA THR A 154 -6.93 -24.13 -4.62
C THR A 154 -7.92 -23.40 -5.53
N LYS A 155 -9.01 -24.04 -5.95
CA LYS A 155 -10.02 -23.45 -6.85
C LYS A 155 -10.47 -22.04 -6.43
N LYS A 156 -10.73 -21.83 -5.14
CA LYS A 156 -11.11 -20.52 -4.57
C LYS A 156 -10.00 -19.48 -4.69
N LYS A 157 -8.75 -19.85 -4.38
CA LYS A 157 -7.59 -18.95 -4.47
C LYS A 157 -7.18 -18.66 -5.91
N ALA A 158 -7.30 -19.64 -6.80
CA ALA A 158 -7.08 -19.47 -8.24
C ALA A 158 -8.06 -18.42 -8.80
N ALA A 159 -9.37 -18.55 -8.51
CA ALA A 159 -10.36 -17.57 -8.92
C ALA A 159 -10.03 -16.15 -8.40
N ALA A 160 -9.67 -16.03 -7.11
CA ALA A 160 -9.24 -14.75 -6.54
C ALA A 160 -7.96 -14.20 -7.19
N CYS A 161 -7.00 -15.06 -7.52
CA CYS A 161 -5.77 -14.68 -8.23
C CYS A 161 -6.08 -14.15 -9.64
N THR A 162 -6.96 -14.83 -10.38
CA THR A 162 -7.41 -14.38 -11.70
C THR A 162 -8.13 -13.02 -11.61
N SER A 163 -9.05 -12.84 -10.67
CA SER A 163 -9.70 -11.54 -10.46
C SER A 163 -8.69 -10.45 -10.12
N PHE A 164 -7.69 -10.76 -9.29
CA PHE A 164 -6.63 -9.82 -8.96
C PHE A 164 -5.75 -9.48 -10.16
N LYS A 165 -5.42 -10.45 -11.04
CA LYS A 165 -4.70 -10.20 -12.30
C LYS A 165 -5.45 -9.23 -13.19
N GLU A 166 -6.77 -9.42 -13.34
CA GLU A 166 -7.61 -8.52 -14.13
C GLU A 166 -7.66 -7.10 -13.53
N ILE A 167 -7.84 -6.95 -12.22
CA ILE A 167 -7.79 -5.64 -11.57
C ILE A 167 -6.41 -4.98 -11.74
N ALA A 168 -5.34 -5.76 -11.56
CA ALA A 168 -3.98 -5.27 -11.68
C ALA A 168 -3.61 -4.86 -13.12
N LYS A 169 -4.20 -5.51 -14.12
CA LYS A 169 -4.00 -5.23 -15.54
C LYS A 169 -4.86 -4.08 -16.05
N ASN A 170 -6.13 -4.02 -15.65
CA ASN A 170 -7.09 -3.07 -16.21
C ASN A 170 -7.20 -1.82 -15.35
N PHE A 171 -7.57 -1.96 -14.07
CA PHE A 171 -7.83 -0.81 -13.18
C PHE A 171 -6.54 -0.11 -12.74
N PHE A 172 -5.56 -0.89 -12.30
CA PHE A 172 -4.24 -0.38 -11.93
C PHE A 172 -3.22 -0.46 -13.08
N GLY A 173 -3.69 -0.69 -14.30
CA GLY A 173 -2.87 -0.80 -15.50
C GLY A 173 -2.41 0.55 -16.03
N ASN A 174 -1.68 0.51 -17.13
CA ASN A 174 -1.25 1.71 -17.85
C ASN A 174 -2.32 2.14 -18.87
N HIS A 175 -3.59 2.08 -18.48
CA HIS A 175 -4.71 2.52 -19.30
C HIS A 175 -5.10 3.93 -18.89
N LYS A 176 -5.13 4.86 -19.83
CA LYS A 176 -5.67 6.20 -19.58
C LYS A 176 -7.18 6.07 -19.39
N ALA A 177 -7.72 6.73 -18.37
CA ALA A 177 -9.16 6.90 -18.26
C ALA A 177 -9.68 7.56 -19.55
N LYS A 178 -10.81 7.05 -20.07
CA LYS A 178 -11.52 7.75 -21.15
C LYS A 178 -12.00 9.09 -20.56
N LYS A 179 -11.61 10.18 -21.21
CA LYS A 179 -12.06 11.53 -20.85
C LYS A 179 -13.55 11.68 -21.12
#